data_AF-A0A937AG03-F1
#
_entry.id   AF-A0A937AG03-F1
#
_cell.length_a   1.000
_cell.length_b   1.000
_cell.length_c   1.000
_cell.angle_alpha   90.00
_cell.angle_beta   90.00
_cell.angle_gamma   90.00
#
_symmetry.space_group_name_H-M   'P 1'
#
loop_
_entity.id
_entity.type
_entity.pdbx_description
1 polymer ?
#
loop_
_entity_poly.entity_id
_entity_poly.type
_entity_poly.pdbx_seq_one_letter_code
_entity_poly.pdbx_strand_id
1 'polypeptide(L)'
;MDATTKTTIDLTKTLAKAGFRILAIELHTPDGRCWNIATVPAGRGRHLDGHWGPRPGALGGFRLFEIDRENEDAPNEHDAIDGDTWTADELIDYLRAVGQPKDTTSWDRPSDNRPTT
;
A
#
# COMPACT_ATOMS: atom_id res chain seq x y z
N MET A 1 -18.68 -2.32 2.76
CA MET A 1 -17.87 -3.34 2.07
C MET A 1 -18.72 -3.93 0.97
N ASP A 2 -18.22 -3.95 -0.26
CA ASP A 2 -18.92 -4.56 -1.39
C ASP A 2 -18.87 -6.10 -1.32
N ALA A 3 -19.72 -6.76 -2.11
CA ALA A 3 -19.89 -8.21 -2.08
C ALA A 3 -18.63 -8.97 -2.53
N THR A 4 -17.87 -8.41 -3.47
CA THR A 4 -16.63 -9.02 -3.98
C THR A 4 -15.58 -9.02 -2.88
N THR A 5 -15.34 -7.88 -2.24
CA THR A 5 -14.40 -7.77 -1.10
C THR A 5 -14.76 -8.76 0.01
N LYS A 6 -16.05 -8.87 0.36
CA LYS A 6 -16.51 -9.84 1.37
C LYS A 6 -16.15 -11.28 0.99
N THR A 7 -16.50 -11.68 -0.23
CA THR A 7 -16.31 -13.06 -0.73
C THR A 7 -14.82 -13.41 -0.77
N THR A 8 -13.98 -12.49 -1.24
CA THR A 8 -12.52 -12.67 -1.26
C THR A 8 -11.96 -12.89 0.14
N ILE A 9 -12.34 -12.06 1.13
CA ILE A 9 -11.89 -12.21 2.52
C ILE A 9 -12.31 -13.57 3.11
N ASP A 10 -13.53 -14.01 2.84
CA ASP A 10 -14.04 -15.29 3.35
C ASP A 10 -13.30 -16.49 2.72
N LEU A 11 -12.95 -16.41 1.43
CA LEU A 11 -12.09 -17.39 0.77
C LEU A 11 -10.68 -17.38 1.36
N THR A 12 -10.06 -16.22 1.55
CA THR A 12 -8.73 -16.08 2.16
C THR A 12 -8.67 -16.73 3.55
N LYS A 13 -9.71 -16.53 4.38
CA LYS A 13 -9.82 -17.21 5.68
C LYS A 13 -9.91 -18.73 5.55
N THR A 14 -10.63 -19.21 4.55
CA THR A 14 -10.78 -20.65 4.27
C THR A 14 -9.46 -21.27 3.83
N LEU A 15 -8.73 -20.60 2.92
CA LEU A 15 -7.40 -21.02 2.49
C LEU A 15 -6.40 -21.07 3.66
N ALA A 16 -6.41 -20.05 4.52
CA ALA A 16 -5.56 -20.04 5.71
C ALA A 16 -5.87 -21.21 6.66
N LYS A 17 -7.15 -21.51 6.90
CA LYS A 17 -7.57 -22.68 7.69
C LYS A 17 -7.14 -24.01 7.07
N ALA A 18 -7.07 -24.08 5.75
CA ALA A 18 -6.59 -25.26 5.02
C ALA A 18 -5.05 -25.38 4.97
N GLY A 19 -4.32 -24.45 5.60
CA GLY A 19 -2.85 -24.49 5.69
C GLY A 19 -2.11 -23.81 4.53
N PHE A 20 -2.82 -23.15 3.62
CA PHE A 20 -2.17 -22.36 2.57
C PHE A 20 -1.61 -21.06 3.17
N ARG A 21 -0.40 -20.70 2.75
CA ARG A 21 0.24 -19.46 3.16
C ARG A 21 -0.15 -18.33 2.21
N ILE A 22 -0.73 -17.27 2.78
CA ILE A 22 -1.06 -16.04 2.06
C ILE A 22 0.09 -15.05 2.26
N LEU A 23 0.77 -14.69 1.18
CA LEU A 23 1.97 -13.84 1.23
C LEU A 23 1.71 -12.39 0.84
N ALA A 24 0.62 -12.13 0.14
CA ALA A 24 0.27 -10.79 -0.30
C ALA A 24 -1.23 -10.65 -0.51
N ILE A 25 -1.68 -9.40 -0.55
CA ILE A 25 -3.03 -9.01 -0.97
C ILE A 25 -2.93 -7.95 -2.07
N GLU A 26 -3.84 -8.01 -3.04
CA GLU A 26 -4.08 -6.94 -4.00
C GLU A 26 -5.31 -6.15 -3.57
N LEU A 27 -5.27 -4.82 -3.69
CA LEU A 27 -6.38 -3.94 -3.36
C LEU A 27 -6.52 -2.83 -4.40
N HIS A 28 -7.75 -2.35 -4.56
CA HIS A 28 -8.03 -1.14 -5.34
C HIS A 28 -8.31 0.02 -4.38
N THR A 29 -7.64 1.14 -4.62
CA THR A 29 -7.89 2.37 -3.86
C THR A 29 -9.07 3.14 -4.43
N PRO A 30 -9.78 3.95 -3.62
CA PRO A 30 -10.89 4.77 -4.09
C PRO A 30 -10.58 5.71 -5.27
N ASP A 31 -9.32 6.13 -5.43
CA ASP A 31 -8.85 6.91 -6.58
C ASP A 31 -8.62 6.09 -7.87
N GLY A 32 -8.86 4.77 -7.84
CA GLY A 32 -8.82 3.89 -9.01
C GLY A 32 -7.50 3.14 -9.23
N ARG A 33 -6.48 3.35 -8.38
CA ARG A 33 -5.19 2.63 -8.50
C ARG A 33 -5.25 1.21 -7.94
N CYS A 34 -4.36 0.35 -8.43
CA CYS A 34 -4.20 -1.02 -7.97
C CYS A 34 -2.88 -1.17 -7.20
N TRP A 35 -2.92 -1.85 -6.06
CA TRP A 35 -1.78 -1.98 -5.16
C TRP A 35 -1.62 -3.41 -4.65
N ASN A 36 -0.38 -3.83 -4.45
CA ASN A 36 -0.04 -5.07 -3.77
C ASN A 36 0.63 -4.79 -2.42
N ILE A 37 0.18 -5.48 -1.37
CA ILE A 37 0.84 -5.48 -0.07
C ILE A 37 1.41 -6.87 0.17
N ALA A 38 2.73 -6.98 0.20
CA ALA A 38 3.43 -8.23 0.47
C ALA A 38 3.91 -8.29 1.92
N THR A 39 3.71 -9.42 2.59
CA THR A 39 4.16 -9.65 3.98
C THR A 39 5.63 -10.00 4.01
N VAL A 40 6.39 -9.32 4.87
CA VAL A 40 7.78 -9.65 5.21
C VAL A 40 7.80 -10.31 6.59
N PRO A 41 8.23 -11.59 6.70
CA PRO A 41 8.33 -12.25 7.99
C PRO A 41 9.46 -11.65 8.83
N ALA A 42 9.32 -11.72 10.16
CA ALA A 42 10.41 -11.42 11.08
C ALA A 42 11.69 -12.21 10.74
N GLY A 43 12.85 -11.59 10.94
CA GLY A 43 14.14 -12.13 10.53
C GLY A 43 14.45 -11.98 9.03
N ARG A 44 13.60 -11.29 8.25
CA ARG A 44 13.92 -10.83 6.90
C ARG A 44 13.79 -9.31 6.79
N GLY A 45 14.64 -8.70 5.98
CA GLY A 45 14.66 -7.25 5.74
C GLY A 45 15.47 -6.87 4.51
N ARG A 46 15.47 -5.58 4.17
CA ARG A 46 16.34 -5.01 3.15
C ARG A 46 17.74 -4.82 3.74
N HIS A 47 18.78 -4.99 2.95
CA HIS A 47 20.16 -4.74 3.33
C HIS A 47 20.61 -3.37 2.81
N LEU A 48 21.76 -2.86 3.28
CA LEU A 48 22.26 -1.52 2.93
C LEU A 48 22.57 -1.35 1.43
N ASP A 49 22.88 -2.43 0.74
CA ASP A 49 23.07 -2.51 -0.71
C ASP A 49 21.74 -2.70 -1.48
N GLY A 50 20.61 -2.67 -0.78
CA GLY A 50 19.27 -2.72 -1.34
C GLY A 50 18.69 -4.12 -1.54
N HIS A 51 19.46 -5.20 -1.35
CA HIS A 51 18.93 -6.56 -1.54
C HIS A 51 18.02 -6.99 -0.39
N TRP A 52 17.07 -7.89 -0.68
CA TRP A 52 16.17 -8.46 0.33
C TRP A 52 16.62 -9.86 0.76
N GLY A 53 16.70 -10.11 2.06
CA GLY A 53 17.22 -11.38 2.57
C GLY A 53 16.99 -11.61 4.07
N PRO A 54 17.50 -12.74 4.60
CA PRO A 54 17.57 -12.98 6.04
C PRO A 54 18.41 -11.90 6.72
N ARG A 55 17.82 -11.21 7.70
CA ARG A 55 18.48 -10.16 8.46
C ARG A 55 18.15 -10.33 9.96
N PRO A 56 19.13 -10.76 10.78
CA PRO A 56 18.93 -10.90 12.22
C PRO A 56 18.44 -9.60 12.86
N GLY A 57 17.46 -9.70 13.76
CA GLY A 57 16.88 -8.54 14.45
C GLY A 57 15.84 -7.75 13.65
N ALA A 58 15.63 -8.06 12.36
CA ALA A 58 14.55 -7.43 11.60
C ALA A 58 13.17 -7.89 12.11
N LEU A 59 12.27 -6.94 12.38
CA LEU A 59 10.94 -7.23 12.92
C LEU A 59 9.97 -7.78 11.86
N GLY A 60 10.28 -7.63 10.57
CA GLY A 60 9.34 -7.88 9.49
C GLY A 60 8.32 -6.74 9.37
N GLY A 61 7.27 -6.95 8.59
CA GLY A 61 6.27 -5.94 8.29
C GLY A 61 5.68 -6.15 6.91
N PHE A 62 5.51 -5.07 6.16
CA PHE A 62 4.94 -5.10 4.82
C PHE A 62 5.80 -4.35 3.81
N ARG A 63 5.71 -4.77 2.56
CA ARG A 63 6.16 -4.03 1.38
C ARG A 63 4.94 -3.64 0.57
N LEU A 64 4.95 -2.43 0.02
CA LEU A 64 3.85 -1.87 -0.75
C LEU A 64 4.31 -1.67 -2.19
N PHE A 65 3.50 -2.08 -3.15
CA PHE A 65 3.76 -1.89 -4.56
C PHE A 65 2.55 -1.30 -5.27
N GLU A 66 2.75 -0.30 -6.11
CA GLU A 66 1.73 0.13 -7.07
C GLU A 66 1.81 -0.77 -8.31
N ILE A 67 0.70 -1.39 -8.67
CA ILE A 67 0.58 -2.24 -9.85
C ILE A 67 -0.06 -1.40 -10.96
N ASP A 68 0.72 -1.08 -11.97
CA ASP A 68 0.23 -0.56 -13.24
C ASP A 68 0.36 -1.67 -14.29
N ARG A 69 -0.77 -2.25 -14.71
CA ARG A 69 -0.77 -3.39 -15.65
C ARG A 69 -0.49 -2.98 -17.09
N GLU A 70 -0.56 -1.69 -17.39
CA GLU A 70 -0.29 -1.15 -18.73
C GLU A 70 1.16 -0.67 -18.87
N ASN A 71 1.89 -0.60 -17.75
CA ASN A 71 3.27 -0.15 -17.70
C ASN A 71 4.23 -1.34 -17.56
N GLU A 72 5.16 -1.47 -18.52
CA GLU A 72 6.18 -2.54 -18.52
C GLU A 72 7.19 -2.42 -17.38
N ASP A 73 7.36 -1.22 -16.80
CA ASP A 73 8.28 -0.96 -15.69
C ASP A 73 7.64 -1.22 -14.30
N ALA A 74 6.36 -1.62 -14.26
CA ALA A 74 5.66 -1.99 -13.02
C ALA A 74 5.95 -3.45 -12.60
N PRO A 75 5.77 -3.82 -11.33
CA PRO A 75 5.24 -3.01 -10.22
C PRO A 75 6.30 -2.11 -9.57
N ASN A 76 5.87 -0.91 -9.14
CA ASN A 76 6.73 0.06 -8.47
C ASN A 76 6.64 -0.11 -6.95
N GLU A 77 7.77 -0.36 -6.28
CA GLU A 77 7.82 -0.45 -4.81
C GLU A 77 7.81 0.94 -4.18
N HIS A 78 7.01 1.10 -3.11
CA HIS A 78 6.98 2.30 -2.30
C HIS A 78 7.78 2.09 -1.02
N ASP A 79 8.76 2.96 -0.80
CA ASP A 79 9.61 2.96 0.40
C ASP A 79 8.78 3.28 1.64
N ALA A 80 9.00 2.52 2.71
CA ALA A 80 8.43 2.81 4.01
C ALA A 80 8.95 4.14 4.58
N ILE A 81 8.13 4.80 5.40
CA ILE A 81 8.50 6.08 6.02
C ILE A 81 9.72 5.89 6.93
N ASP A 82 9.65 4.91 7.83
CA ASP A 82 10.70 4.60 8.78
C ASP A 82 11.18 3.16 8.61
N GLY A 83 12.39 3.00 8.08
CA GLY A 83 13.04 1.70 7.93
C GLY A 83 12.71 0.97 6.62
N ASP A 84 12.89 -0.36 6.65
CA ASP A 84 12.85 -1.17 5.43
C ASP A 84 11.45 -1.71 5.09
N THR A 85 10.53 -1.72 6.07
CA THR A 85 9.19 -2.31 5.94
C THR A 85 8.18 -1.42 6.62
N TRP A 86 6.98 -1.35 6.04
CA TRP A 86 5.85 -0.68 6.66
C TRP A 86 5.35 -1.47 7.88
N THR A 87 5.07 -0.79 8.98
CA THR A 87 4.17 -1.36 10.00
C THR A 87 2.72 -1.33 9.50
N ALA A 88 1.83 -2.07 10.15
CA ALA A 88 0.42 -2.10 9.75
C ALA A 88 -0.23 -0.71 9.84
N ASP A 89 0.03 0.03 10.92
CA ASP A 89 -0.61 1.32 11.18
C ASP A 89 -0.11 2.39 10.19
N GLU A 90 1.21 2.49 9.98
CA GLU A 90 1.80 3.40 8.99
C GLU A 90 1.30 3.12 7.57
N LEU A 91 1.19 1.85 7.20
CA LEU A 91 0.71 1.44 5.88
C LEU A 91 -0.74 1.90 5.66
N ILE A 92 -1.60 1.68 6.66
CA ILE A 92 -3.01 2.07 6.58
C ILE A 92 -3.16 3.59 6.50
N ASP A 93 -2.39 4.34 7.28
CA ASP A 93 -2.43 5.79 7.25
C ASP A 93 -1.88 6.35 5.92
N TYR A 94 -0.82 5.76 5.38
CA TYR A 94 -0.32 6.09 4.05
C TYR A 94 -1.36 5.83 2.96
N LEU A 95 -1.99 4.64 2.95
CA LEU A 95 -3.03 4.30 1.98
C LEU A 95 -4.26 5.21 2.10
N ARG A 96 -4.62 5.66 3.30
CA ARG A 96 -5.68 6.67 3.50
C ARG A 96 -5.29 8.04 2.95
N ALA A 97 -4.02 8.42 3.07
CA ALA A 97 -3.55 9.70 2.56
C ALA A 97 -3.46 9.69 1.02
N VAL A 98 -2.94 8.62 0.43
CA VAL A 98 -2.68 8.56 -1.01
C VAL A 98 -3.85 8.00 -1.82
N GLY A 99 -4.57 7.02 -1.30
CA GLY A 99 -5.59 6.28 -2.06
C GLY A 99 -6.95 6.96 -2.13
N GLN A 100 -7.13 8.10 -1.46
CA GLN A 100 -8.35 8.90 -1.57
C GLN A 100 -8.24 9.83 -2.79
N PRO A 101 -9.36 10.07 -3.51
CA PRO A 101 -9.40 11.12 -4.51
C PRO A 101 -8.95 12.44 -3.88
N LYS A 102 -8.04 13.15 -4.55
CA LYS A 102 -7.67 14.51 -4.12
C LYS A 102 -8.92 15.38 -4.15
N ASP A 103 -9.16 16.11 -3.07
CA ASP A 103 -10.26 17.06 -2.99
C ASP A 103 -10.00 18.21 -3.97
N THR A 104 -10.58 18.13 -5.16
CA THR A 104 -10.34 19.12 -6.24
C THR A 104 -11.03 20.45 -5.97
N THR A 105 -11.91 20.54 -4.96
CA THR A 105 -12.70 21.74 -4.64
C THR A 105 -11.84 22.90 -4.09
N SER A 106 -10.59 22.65 -3.68
CA SER A 106 -9.67 23.72 -3.25
C SER A 106 -9.12 24.57 -4.41
N TRP A 107 -9.22 24.11 -5.67
CA TRP A 107 -8.72 24.86 -6.84
C TRP A 107 -9.72 25.91 -7.36
N ASP A 108 -11.00 25.81 -6.99
CA ASP A 108 -12.07 26.71 -7.43
C ASP A 108 -12.25 27.96 -6.58
N ARG A 109 -11.33 28.28 -5.65
CA ARG A 109 -11.37 29.60 -4.98
C ARG A 109 -10.90 30.67 -5.96
N PRO A 110 -11.76 31.63 -6.38
CA PRO A 110 -11.27 32.80 -7.09
C PRO A 110 -10.30 33.53 -6.18
N SER A 111 -9.07 33.75 -6.64
CA SER A 111 -8.13 34.66 -6.00
C SER A 111 -8.64 36.10 -6.18
N ASP A 112 -9.65 36.49 -5.42
CA ASP A 112 -10.19 37.85 -5.45
C ASP A 112 -9.35 38.75 -4.52
N ASN A 113 -8.10 38.98 -4.94
CA ASN A 113 -7.31 40.10 -4.44
C ASN A 113 -7.39 41.24 -5.46
N ARG A 114 -8.54 41.92 -5.53
CA ARG A 114 -8.60 43.28 -6.06
C ARG A 114 -8.50 44.27 -4.91
N PRO A 115 -7.42 45.06 -4.80
CA PRO A 115 -7.43 46.21 -3.91
C PRO A 115 -8.37 47.27 -4.51
N THR A 116 -9.44 47.60 -3.80
CA THR A 116 -10.21 48.82 -4.04
C THR A 116 -9.45 49.98 -3.41
N THR A 117 -8.80 50.79 -4.24
CA THR A 117 -8.79 52.27 -4.22
C THR A 117 -7.93 52.79 -5.36
#